data_AF-Q2HVC8-F1
#
_entry.id   AF-Q2HVC8-F1
#
_cell.length_a   1.000
_cell.length_b   1.000
_cell.length_c   1.000
_cell.angle_alpha   90.00
_cell.angle_beta   90.00
_cell.angle_gamma   90.00
#
_symmetry.space_group_name_H-M   'P 1'
#
loop_
_entity.id
_entity.type
_entity.pdbx_description
1 polymer ?
#
loop_
_entity_poly.entity_id
_entity_poly.type
_entity_poly.pdbx_seq_one_letter_code
_entity_poly.pdbx_strand_id
1 'polypeptide(L)'
;MEDFNHHLSALSASLQSIPTSDSFRFHYNLPEFRHLIDQLTQKSQSMLNQIGSSDHIWGHNSSFPVDVDDGYEWMVNANDDVLELVDEVVDEFHRVLMEQDMEKGEDGFFKIKKERKGLILWGDDHGNETKKKVSFHVHTLRKPQYHYNLAVDNSNQPFEHVWLEKEKTEDGERFIHPLEYYSVLDFVDKNSIESLVPVKPPPLEFTPFKLVEDVKGLKELAAKLSLVDEFAC
;
A
#
# COMPACT_ATOMS: atom_id res chain seq x y z
N MET A 1 -6.07 3.06 20.20
CA MET A 1 -6.29 1.60 20.08
C MET A 1 -6.84 1.01 21.39
N GLU A 2 -6.40 1.49 22.56
CA GLU A 2 -6.94 1.07 23.87
C GLU A 2 -8.45 1.33 24.04
N ASP A 3 -8.96 2.50 23.64
CA ASP A 3 -10.39 2.84 23.77
C ASP A 3 -11.30 1.92 22.94
N PHE A 4 -10.88 1.57 21.73
CA PHE A 4 -11.66 0.70 20.85
C PHE A 4 -11.83 -0.71 21.45
N ASN A 5 -10.74 -1.29 21.97
CA ASN A 5 -10.77 -2.60 22.63
C ASN A 5 -11.61 -2.58 23.91
N HIS A 6 -11.60 -1.48 24.67
CA HIS A 6 -12.48 -1.31 25.81
C HIS A 6 -13.96 -1.32 25.38
N HIS A 7 -14.33 -0.58 24.34
CA HIS A 7 -15.71 -0.52 23.86
C HIS A 7 -16.20 -1.88 23.35
N LEU A 8 -15.37 -2.62 22.61
CA LEU A 8 -15.71 -3.98 22.15
C LEU A 8 -15.84 -4.97 23.31
N SER A 9 -14.96 -4.88 24.31
CA SER A 9 -15.02 -5.76 25.49
C SER A 9 -16.29 -5.51 26.31
N ALA A 10 -16.64 -4.23 26.51
CA ALA A 10 -17.88 -3.86 27.20
C ALA A 10 -19.13 -4.29 26.41
N LEU A 11 -19.10 -4.18 25.08
CA LEU A 11 -20.19 -4.65 24.21
C LEU A 11 -20.34 -6.18 24.28
N SER A 12 -19.24 -6.92 24.21
CA SER A 12 -19.23 -8.38 24.32
C SER A 12 -19.76 -8.88 25.67
N ALA A 13 -19.34 -8.24 26.77
CA ALA A 13 -19.85 -8.53 28.10
C ALA A 13 -21.36 -8.24 28.23
N SER A 14 -21.84 -7.18 27.56
CA SER A 14 -23.27 -6.84 27.52
C SER A 14 -24.10 -7.85 26.71
N LEU A 15 -23.57 -8.33 25.58
CA LEU A 15 -24.22 -9.36 24.74
C LEU A 15 -24.41 -10.70 25.48
N GLN A 16 -23.50 -11.05 26.39
CA GLN A 16 -23.63 -12.26 27.22
C GLN A 16 -24.81 -12.18 28.21
N SER A 17 -25.38 -11.00 28.44
CA SER A 17 -26.54 -10.80 29.30
C SER A 17 -27.89 -10.97 28.58
N ILE A 18 -27.88 -11.28 27.28
CA ILE A 18 -29.12 -11.48 26.51
C ILE A 18 -29.88 -12.70 27.07
N PRO A 19 -31.19 -12.56 27.36
CA PRO A 19 -31.97 -13.65 27.94
C PRO A 19 -32.03 -14.89 27.03
N THR A 20 -32.02 -16.07 27.65
CA THR A 20 -32.31 -17.36 26.97
C THR A 20 -33.66 -17.34 26.24
N SER A 21 -33.82 -18.18 25.21
CA SER A 21 -35.00 -18.21 24.31
C SER A 21 -36.37 -18.16 25.00
N ASP A 22 -36.55 -18.86 26.12
CA ASP A 22 -37.84 -18.93 26.83
C ASP A 22 -38.19 -17.63 27.56
N SER A 23 -37.21 -16.99 28.20
CA SER A 23 -37.41 -15.69 28.86
C SER A 23 -37.56 -14.56 27.84
N PHE A 24 -36.87 -14.67 26.70
CA PHE A 24 -37.00 -13.71 25.62
C PHE A 24 -38.44 -13.63 25.08
N ARG A 25 -39.07 -14.79 24.80
CA ARG A 25 -40.46 -14.84 24.33
C ARG A 25 -41.45 -14.22 25.30
N PHE A 26 -41.25 -14.43 26.60
CA PHE A 26 -42.08 -13.83 27.63
C PHE A 26 -41.97 -12.30 27.63
N HIS A 27 -40.74 -11.77 27.56
CA HIS A 27 -40.50 -10.33 27.56
C HIS A 27 -40.85 -9.66 26.23
N TYR A 28 -40.78 -10.36 25.10
CA TYR A 28 -41.15 -9.83 23.78
C TYR A 28 -42.62 -9.44 23.66
N ASN A 29 -43.49 -9.97 24.53
CA ASN A 29 -44.89 -9.57 24.61
C ASN A 29 -45.07 -8.17 25.24
N LEU A 30 -44.05 -7.65 25.95
CA LEU A 30 -44.07 -6.29 26.50
C LEU A 30 -43.70 -5.29 25.39
N PRO A 31 -44.56 -4.28 25.11
CA PRO A 31 -44.34 -3.36 24.00
C PRO A 31 -43.06 -2.54 24.14
N GLU A 32 -42.64 -2.22 25.37
CA GLU A 32 -41.41 -1.48 25.65
C GLU A 32 -40.16 -2.32 25.33
N PHE A 33 -40.16 -3.60 25.72
CA PHE A 33 -39.04 -4.50 25.42
C PHE A 33 -38.98 -4.82 23.93
N ARG A 34 -40.13 -5.05 23.29
CA ARG A 34 -40.20 -5.24 21.83
C ARG A 34 -39.60 -4.07 21.08
N HIS A 35 -39.95 -2.83 21.48
CA HIS A 35 -39.39 -1.63 20.87
C HIS A 35 -37.86 -1.55 21.01
N LEU A 36 -37.30 -1.96 22.15
CA LEU A 36 -35.84 -2.01 22.36
C LEU A 36 -35.17 -3.04 21.44
N ILE A 37 -35.78 -4.21 21.27
CA ILE A 37 -35.28 -5.23 20.35
C ILE A 37 -35.33 -4.73 18.90
N ASP A 38 -36.43 -4.10 18.48
CA ASP A 38 -36.55 -3.56 17.13
C ASP A 38 -35.48 -2.47 16.86
N GLN A 39 -35.20 -1.60 17.84
CA GLN A 39 -34.11 -0.63 17.74
C GLN A 39 -32.74 -1.30 17.64
N LEU A 40 -32.50 -2.35 18.43
CA LEU A 40 -31.25 -3.10 18.40
C LEU A 40 -31.05 -3.76 17.04
N THR A 41 -32.07 -4.43 16.51
CA THR A 41 -32.07 -5.06 15.18
C THR A 41 -31.83 -4.05 14.08
N GLN A 42 -32.51 -2.89 14.13
CA GLN A 42 -32.30 -1.83 13.15
C GLN A 42 -30.86 -1.30 13.18
N LYS A 43 -30.29 -1.11 14.38
CA LYS A 43 -28.92 -0.62 14.54
C LYS A 43 -27.89 -1.65 14.10
N SER A 44 -28.07 -2.92 14.45
CA SER A 44 -27.17 -4.00 14.01
C SER A 44 -27.20 -4.17 12.49
N GLN A 45 -28.39 -4.14 11.87
CA GLN A 45 -28.53 -4.19 10.42
C GLN A 45 -27.82 -3.01 9.74
N SER A 46 -27.98 -1.80 10.27
CA SER A 46 -27.31 -0.61 9.74
C SER A 46 -25.78 -0.74 9.77
N MET A 47 -25.23 -1.24 10.90
CA MET A 47 -23.78 -1.47 11.01
C MET A 47 -23.29 -2.53 10.03
N LEU A 48 -24.00 -3.65 9.89
CA LEU A 48 -23.64 -4.73 8.96
C LEU A 48 -23.70 -4.27 7.50
N ASN A 49 -24.73 -3.50 7.14
CA ASN A 49 -24.82 -2.87 5.82
C ASN A 49 -23.63 -1.93 5.56
N GLN A 50 -23.24 -1.14 6.55
CA GLN A 50 -22.10 -0.23 6.44
C GLN A 50 -20.77 -1.00 6.26
N ILE A 51 -20.59 -2.09 7.01
CA ILE A 51 -19.42 -2.97 6.87
C ILE A 51 -19.40 -3.60 5.48
N GLY A 52 -20.53 -4.16 5.01
CA GLY A 52 -20.63 -4.80 3.70
C GLY A 52 -20.62 -3.84 2.50
N SER A 53 -20.75 -2.53 2.73
CA SER A 53 -20.61 -1.52 1.66
C SER A 53 -19.15 -1.17 1.35
N SER A 54 -18.18 -1.77 2.04
CA SER A 54 -16.75 -1.54 1.79
C SER A 54 -16.27 -2.31 0.56
N ASP A 55 -16.40 -1.68 -0.62
CA ASP A 55 -15.97 -2.26 -1.91
C ASP A 55 -14.49 -2.66 -1.95
N HIS A 56 -13.65 -1.98 -1.14
CA HIS A 56 -12.21 -2.26 -1.10
C HIS A 56 -11.87 -3.63 -0.48
N ILE A 57 -12.68 -4.08 0.47
CA ILE A 57 -12.45 -5.34 1.20
C ILE A 57 -13.24 -6.47 0.54
N TRP A 58 -14.51 -6.20 0.20
CA TRP A 58 -15.47 -7.24 -0.17
C TRP A 58 -15.76 -7.31 -1.68
N GLY A 59 -15.29 -6.33 -2.46
CA GLY A 59 -15.58 -6.22 -3.89
C GLY A 59 -16.94 -5.59 -4.20
N HIS A 60 -17.22 -5.39 -5.49
CA HIS A 60 -18.44 -4.70 -5.92
C HIS A 60 -19.68 -5.60 -5.75
N ASN A 61 -20.75 -5.07 -5.16
CA ASN A 61 -22.05 -5.75 -4.91
C ASN A 61 -22.07 -6.82 -3.79
N SER A 62 -21.11 -6.79 -2.87
CA SER A 62 -21.06 -7.66 -1.69
C SER A 62 -21.84 -7.10 -0.48
N SER A 63 -22.93 -6.36 -0.73
CA SER A 63 -23.71 -5.75 0.35
C SER A 63 -24.31 -6.79 1.28
N PHE A 64 -24.41 -6.46 2.58
CA PHE A 64 -25.04 -7.36 3.55
C PHE A 64 -26.50 -7.68 3.14
N PRO A 65 -26.91 -8.95 3.12
CA PRO A 65 -28.23 -9.35 2.64
C PRO A 65 -29.35 -8.98 3.63
N VAL A 66 -30.57 -8.95 3.11
CA VAL A 66 -31.78 -8.61 3.88
C VAL A 66 -32.30 -9.83 4.65
N ASP A 67 -32.07 -11.04 4.13
CA ASP A 67 -32.45 -12.29 4.78
C ASP A 67 -31.37 -12.76 5.78
N VAL A 68 -31.81 -13.34 6.89
CA VAL A 68 -30.94 -13.79 7.99
C VAL A 68 -30.16 -15.04 7.61
N ASP A 69 -30.78 -15.95 6.84
CA ASP A 69 -30.12 -17.18 6.37
C ASP A 69 -29.00 -16.83 5.38
N ASP A 70 -29.28 -15.94 4.42
CA ASP A 70 -28.27 -15.37 3.51
C ASP A 70 -27.19 -14.58 4.29
N GLY A 71 -27.56 -13.94 5.41
CA GLY A 71 -26.66 -13.15 6.25
C GLY A 71 -25.57 -13.97 6.94
N TYR A 72 -25.89 -15.21 7.33
CA TYR A 72 -24.88 -16.10 7.89
C TYR A 72 -23.89 -16.57 6.83
N GLU A 73 -24.37 -16.96 5.65
CA GLU A 73 -23.52 -17.34 4.52
C GLU A 73 -22.60 -16.18 4.10
N TRP A 74 -23.15 -14.97 4.01
CA TRP A 74 -22.37 -13.76 3.74
C TRP A 74 -21.26 -13.53 4.76
N MET A 75 -21.54 -13.69 6.05
CA MET A 75 -20.55 -13.49 7.12
C MET A 75 -19.43 -14.53 7.07
N VAL A 76 -19.74 -15.78 6.70
CA VAL A 76 -18.72 -16.83 6.51
C VAL A 76 -17.80 -16.45 5.36
N ASN A 77 -18.35 -16.10 4.21
CA ASN A 77 -17.56 -15.67 3.04
C ASN A 77 -16.70 -14.45 3.36
N ALA A 78 -17.25 -13.45 4.06
CA ALA A 78 -16.52 -12.27 4.50
C ALA A 78 -15.36 -12.62 5.47
N ASN A 79 -15.53 -13.61 6.34
CA ASN A 79 -14.42 -14.04 7.19
C ASN A 79 -13.31 -14.71 6.37
N ASP A 80 -13.68 -15.53 5.38
CA ASP A 80 -12.71 -16.20 4.50
C ASP A 80 -11.92 -15.17 3.67
N ASP A 81 -12.58 -14.16 3.09
CA ASP A 81 -11.92 -13.07 2.35
C ASP A 81 -10.91 -12.31 3.23
N VAL A 82 -11.26 -12.02 4.50
CA VAL A 82 -10.33 -11.37 5.45
C VAL A 82 -9.14 -12.26 5.76
N LEU A 83 -9.36 -13.56 5.95
CA LEU A 83 -8.28 -14.50 6.22
C LEU A 83 -7.35 -14.65 5.01
N GLU A 84 -7.89 -14.68 3.78
CA GLU A 84 -7.08 -14.69 2.55
C GLU A 84 -6.22 -13.43 2.44
N LEU A 85 -6.78 -12.25 2.74
CA LEU A 85 -6.02 -10.99 2.77
C LEU A 85 -4.91 -11.00 3.83
N VAL A 86 -5.18 -11.55 5.01
CA VAL A 86 -4.18 -11.69 6.08
C VAL A 86 -3.07 -12.64 5.64
N ASP A 87 -3.40 -13.78 5.04
CA ASP A 87 -2.42 -14.73 4.54
C ASP A 87 -1.55 -14.13 3.42
N GLU A 88 -2.13 -13.39 2.47
CA GLU A 88 -1.37 -12.68 1.42
C GLU A 88 -0.36 -11.69 2.03
N VAL A 89 -0.79 -10.92 3.04
CA VAL A 89 0.06 -9.95 3.74
C VAL A 89 1.15 -10.63 4.57
N VAL A 90 0.83 -11.72 5.26
CA VAL A 90 1.78 -12.50 6.05
C VAL A 90 2.82 -13.16 5.15
N ASP A 91 2.41 -13.73 4.01
CA ASP A 91 3.32 -14.30 3.01
C ASP A 91 4.22 -13.24 2.38
N GLU A 92 3.69 -12.05 2.10
CA GLU A 92 4.51 -10.91 1.66
C GLU A 92 5.52 -10.49 2.73
N PHE A 93 5.11 -10.40 3.99
CA PHE A 93 5.99 -10.07 5.09
C PHE A 93 7.09 -11.12 5.29
N HIS A 94 6.73 -12.41 5.26
CA HIS A 94 7.67 -13.52 5.35
C HIS A 94 8.66 -13.51 4.18
N ARG A 95 8.21 -13.22 2.95
CA ARG A 95 9.11 -13.07 1.81
C ARG A 95 10.12 -11.95 2.03
N VAL A 96 9.69 -10.78 2.51
CA VAL A 96 10.60 -9.66 2.81
C VAL A 96 11.63 -10.05 3.87
N LEU A 97 11.23 -10.78 4.92
CA LEU A 97 12.14 -11.27 5.96
C LEU A 97 13.13 -12.31 5.44
N MET A 98 12.65 -13.31 4.69
CA MET A 98 13.50 -14.36 4.12
C MET A 98 14.51 -13.78 3.12
N GLU A 99 14.11 -12.76 2.34
CA GLU A 99 14.97 -12.03 1.41
C GLU A 99 16.03 -11.16 2.10
N GLN A 100 15.77 -10.67 3.33
CA GLN A 100 16.78 -9.97 4.14
C GLN A 100 17.88 -10.91 4.67
N ASP A 101 17.55 -12.19 4.86
CA ASP A 101 18.47 -13.24 5.32
C ASP A 101 19.23 -13.94 4.16
N MET A 102 19.03 -13.53 2.90
CA MET A 102 19.72 -14.11 1.74
C MET A 102 21.12 -13.51 1.52
N GLU A 103 22.15 -14.37 1.43
CA GLU A 103 23.49 -13.97 0.99
C GLU A 103 23.57 -13.99 -0.54
N LYS A 104 24.24 -12.98 -1.10
CA LYS A 104 24.53 -12.89 -2.54
C LYS A 104 25.53 -14.00 -2.89
N GLY A 105 25.09 -15.01 -3.64
CA GLY A 105 25.97 -16.09 -4.11
C GLY A 105 27.02 -15.58 -5.09
N GLU A 106 28.14 -16.29 -5.21
CA GLU A 106 29.23 -16.00 -6.17
C GLU A 106 28.76 -16.01 -7.64
N ASP A 107 27.60 -16.60 -7.93
CA ASP A 107 26.92 -16.66 -9.23
C ASP A 107 25.99 -15.46 -9.49
N GLY A 108 25.90 -14.51 -8.54
CA GLY A 108 25.00 -13.36 -8.62
C GLY A 108 23.54 -13.67 -8.26
N PHE A 109 23.22 -14.93 -7.93
CA PHE A 109 21.90 -15.34 -7.46
C PHE A 109 21.85 -15.39 -5.92
N PHE A 110 20.74 -14.95 -5.34
CA PHE A 110 20.55 -14.98 -3.89
C PHE A 110 20.28 -16.42 -3.42
N LYS A 111 21.03 -16.89 -2.41
CA LYS A 111 20.85 -18.23 -1.81
C LYS A 111 20.18 -18.10 -0.44
N ILE A 112 19.16 -18.92 -0.19
CA ILE A 112 18.48 -19.01 1.11
C ILE A 112 19.45 -19.62 2.14
N LYS A 113 19.62 -18.95 3.30
CA LYS A 113 20.32 -19.52 4.45
C LYS A 113 19.53 -20.72 4.97
N LYS A 114 19.98 -21.94 4.64
CA LYS A 114 19.47 -23.15 5.28
C LYS A 114 19.91 -23.14 6.74
N GLU A 115 19.08 -22.63 7.65
CA GLU A 115 18.91 -23.12 9.02
C GLU A 115 17.91 -22.26 9.82
N ARG A 116 16.61 -22.52 9.62
CA ARG A 116 15.61 -22.39 10.68
C ARG A 116 14.65 -23.58 10.61
N LYS A 117 15.02 -24.66 11.31
CA LYS A 117 14.09 -25.75 11.66
C LYS A 117 13.06 -25.16 12.62
N GLY A 118 11.89 -24.77 12.11
CA GLY A 118 10.83 -24.26 12.98
C GLY A 118 9.61 -23.61 12.33
N LEU A 119 9.47 -23.60 11.00
CA LEU A 119 8.25 -23.11 10.36
C LEU A 119 7.73 -24.20 9.43
N ILE A 120 6.87 -25.06 9.99
CA ILE A 120 6.11 -26.05 9.22
C ILE A 120 5.08 -25.26 8.44
N LEU A 121 5.26 -25.23 7.12
CA LEU A 121 4.30 -24.79 6.13
C LEU A 121 3.09 -25.74 6.19
N TRP A 122 2.01 -25.34 6.86
CA TRP A 122 0.69 -25.95 6.68
C TRP A 122 -0.01 -25.16 5.56
N GLY A 123 0.40 -25.43 4.32
CA GLY A 123 -0.34 -25.00 3.14
C GLY A 123 -1.18 -26.17 2.67
N ASP A 124 -2.44 -26.23 3.09
CA ASP A 124 -3.41 -27.10 2.45
C ASP A 124 -3.81 -26.47 1.12
N ASP A 125 -3.62 -27.24 0.07
CA ASP A 125 -3.96 -26.93 -1.32
C ASP A 125 -5.48 -26.96 -1.49
N HIS A 126 -6.15 -25.87 -1.11
CA HIS A 126 -7.52 -25.63 -1.51
C HIS A 126 -7.52 -24.67 -2.71
N GLY A 127 -7.54 -25.28 -3.89
CA GLY A 127 -7.68 -24.60 -5.16
C GLY A 127 -8.93 -23.72 -5.19
N ASN A 128 -8.71 -22.41 -5.18
CA ASN A 128 -9.68 -21.43 -5.63
C ASN A 128 -9.14 -20.77 -6.89
N GLU A 129 -9.83 -20.92 -8.01
CA GLU A 129 -9.51 -20.30 -9.29
C GLU A 129 -9.80 -18.78 -9.23
N THR A 130 -9.06 -18.05 -8.40
CA THR A 130 -9.06 -16.59 -8.45
C THR A 130 -8.33 -16.16 -9.72
N LYS A 131 -8.99 -15.27 -10.48
CA LYS A 131 -8.53 -14.75 -11.79
C LYS A 131 -7.04 -14.46 -11.72
N LYS A 132 -6.24 -15.19 -12.50
CA LYS A 132 -4.77 -15.04 -12.54
C LYS A 132 -4.41 -13.59 -12.85
N LYS A 133 -4.16 -12.82 -11.78
CA LYS A 133 -3.64 -11.47 -11.86
C LYS A 133 -2.26 -11.62 -12.48
N VAL A 134 -2.12 -11.21 -13.74
CA VAL A 134 -0.84 -11.28 -14.43
C VAL A 134 0.11 -10.34 -13.70
N SER A 135 0.94 -10.90 -12.83
CA SER A 135 2.03 -10.16 -12.22
C SER A 135 3.03 -9.83 -13.31
N PHE A 136 3.12 -8.55 -13.66
CA PHE A 136 4.21 -8.05 -14.51
C PHE A 136 5.57 -8.10 -13.79
N HIS A 137 5.58 -8.48 -12.52
CA HIS A 137 6.77 -8.63 -11.71
C HIS A 137 7.27 -10.08 -11.77
N VAL A 138 8.51 -10.23 -12.22
CA VAL A 138 9.24 -11.50 -12.15
C VAL A 138 9.47 -11.81 -10.66
N HIS A 139 8.86 -12.89 -10.16
CA HIS A 139 8.88 -13.25 -8.73
C HIS A 139 10.27 -13.43 -8.11
N THR A 140 11.32 -13.58 -8.94
CA THR A 140 12.71 -13.70 -8.47
C THR A 140 13.43 -12.37 -8.31
N LEU A 141 12.86 -11.26 -8.81
CA LEU A 141 13.45 -9.93 -8.70
C LEU A 141 12.87 -9.23 -7.48
N ARG A 142 13.70 -8.69 -6.60
CA ARG A 142 13.22 -7.92 -5.46
C ARG A 142 12.60 -6.60 -5.93
N LYS A 143 11.44 -6.23 -5.39
CA LYS A 143 10.86 -4.89 -5.59
C LYS A 143 11.83 -3.82 -5.04
N PRO A 144 12.26 -2.83 -5.84
CA PRO A 144 13.21 -1.81 -5.40
C PRO A 144 12.74 -1.04 -4.16
N GLN A 145 11.43 -0.85 -4.01
CA GLN A 145 10.83 -0.18 -2.86
C GLN A 145 11.21 -0.86 -1.54
N TYR A 146 11.23 -2.19 -1.52
CA TYR A 146 11.65 -2.95 -0.34
C TYR A 146 13.15 -2.95 -0.13
N HIS A 147 13.95 -2.80 -1.19
CA HIS A 147 15.40 -2.73 -1.05
C HIS A 147 15.85 -1.43 -0.38
N TYR A 148 15.19 -0.33 -0.74
CA TYR A 148 15.52 1.01 -0.24
C TYR A 148 14.63 1.47 0.93
N ASN A 149 13.80 0.58 1.50
CA ASN A 149 12.84 0.89 2.56
C ASN A 149 11.96 2.11 2.25
N LEU A 150 11.53 2.23 1.00
CA LEU A 150 10.65 3.30 0.55
C LEU A 150 9.22 2.94 0.92
N ALA A 151 8.67 3.67 1.89
CA ALA A 151 7.23 3.62 2.17
C ALA A 151 6.48 4.28 1.02
N VAL A 152 5.67 3.51 0.31
CA VAL A 152 4.85 4.00 -0.81
C VAL A 152 3.50 4.43 -0.27
N ASP A 153 3.19 5.71 -0.40
CA ASP A 153 1.84 6.24 -0.15
C ASP A 153 1.09 6.41 -1.46
N ASN A 154 0.01 5.65 -1.63
CA ASN A 154 -0.87 5.69 -2.81
C ASN A 154 -2.22 6.36 -2.51
N SER A 155 -2.32 7.13 -1.42
CA SER A 155 -3.53 7.85 -1.01
C SER A 155 -3.94 8.99 -1.97
N ASN A 156 -3.15 9.25 -3.01
CA ASN A 156 -3.39 10.24 -4.07
C ASN A 156 -3.65 11.66 -3.52
N GLN A 157 -2.99 12.02 -2.43
CA GLN A 157 -3.01 13.37 -1.87
C GLN A 157 -2.07 14.29 -2.66
N PRO A 158 -2.30 15.61 -2.65
CA PRO A 158 -1.35 16.57 -3.21
C PRO A 158 0.05 16.32 -2.65
N PHE A 159 1.04 16.30 -3.54
CA PHE A 159 2.41 15.96 -3.18
C PHE A 159 2.99 16.97 -2.18
N GLU A 160 3.47 16.47 -1.05
CA GLU A 160 4.17 17.27 -0.06
C GLU A 160 5.69 17.13 -0.21
N HIS A 161 6.35 18.21 -0.63
CA HIS A 161 7.79 18.18 -0.83
C HIS A 161 8.53 18.49 0.48
N VAL A 162 9.45 17.60 0.90
CA VAL A 162 10.15 17.66 2.21
C VAL A 162 11.03 18.92 2.36
N TRP A 163 11.60 19.42 1.26
CA TRP A 163 12.58 20.52 1.28
C TRP A 163 12.15 21.81 0.55
N LEU A 164 10.91 21.93 0.08
CA LEU A 164 10.48 23.16 -0.62
C LEU A 164 9.80 24.13 0.34
N GLU A 165 10.02 25.43 0.07
CA GLU A 165 9.34 26.50 0.77
C GLU A 165 7.86 26.55 0.36
N LYS A 166 7.01 26.87 1.33
CA LYS A 166 5.57 27.10 1.12
C LYS A 166 5.32 28.60 1.07
N GLU A 167 4.55 29.03 0.08
CA GLU A 167 4.04 30.41 0.02
C GLU A 167 2.56 30.43 0.38
N LYS A 168 2.19 31.49 1.10
CA LYS A 168 0.80 31.79 1.43
C LYS A 168 0.15 32.50 0.25
N THR A 169 -0.77 31.81 -0.40
CA THR A 169 -1.65 32.34 -1.45
C THR A 169 -3.04 32.62 -0.86
N GLU A 170 -3.88 33.38 -1.55
CA GLU A 170 -5.28 33.65 -1.13
C GLU A 170 -6.09 32.35 -0.95
N ASP A 171 -5.76 31.30 -1.71
CA ASP A 171 -6.42 29.98 -1.69
C ASP A 171 -5.80 28.98 -0.69
N GLY A 172 -4.74 29.36 0.05
CA GLY A 172 -4.05 28.50 1.01
C GLY A 172 -2.52 28.50 0.88
N GLU A 173 -1.86 27.56 1.56
CA GLU A 173 -0.41 27.36 1.44
C GLU A 173 -0.09 26.36 0.32
N ARG A 174 0.77 26.74 -0.63
CA ARG A 174 1.24 25.84 -1.70
C ARG A 174 2.76 25.80 -1.75
N PHE A 175 3.32 24.66 -2.13
CA PHE A 175 4.75 24.55 -2.43
C PHE A 175 5.05 25.31 -3.72
N ILE A 176 6.08 26.15 -3.70
CA ILE A 176 6.58 26.79 -4.92
C ILE A 176 7.61 25.85 -5.54
N HIS A 177 7.43 25.56 -6.83
CA HIS A 177 8.46 24.87 -7.58
C HIS A 177 9.70 25.79 -7.73
N PRO A 178 10.94 25.35 -7.40
CA PRO A 178 12.12 26.24 -7.39
C PRO A 178 12.35 27.03 -8.68
N LEU A 179 11.92 26.49 -9.82
CA LEU A 179 12.06 27.15 -11.11
C LEU A 179 11.03 28.27 -11.37
N GLU A 180 10.00 28.43 -10.53
CA GLU A 180 9.01 29.52 -10.67
C GLU A 180 9.62 30.91 -10.41
N TYR A 181 10.71 30.97 -9.63
CA TYR A 181 11.43 32.23 -9.36
C TYR A 181 12.27 32.71 -10.55
N TYR A 182 12.48 31.87 -11.55
CA TYR A 182 13.35 32.14 -12.68
C TYR A 182 12.54 32.30 -13.96
N SER A 183 12.92 33.27 -14.77
CA SER A 183 12.40 33.41 -16.13
C SER A 183 13.01 32.35 -17.03
N VAL A 184 12.30 31.92 -18.06
CA VAL A 184 12.87 31.08 -19.14
C VAL A 184 14.12 31.72 -19.73
N LEU A 185 14.17 33.06 -19.80
CA LEU A 185 15.33 33.80 -20.32
C LEU A 185 16.57 33.74 -19.42
N ASP A 186 16.43 33.33 -18.16
CA ASP A 186 17.56 33.14 -17.24
C ASP A 186 18.32 31.84 -17.56
N PHE A 187 17.69 30.91 -18.28
CA PHE A 187 18.28 29.62 -18.68
C PHE A 187 18.85 29.64 -20.11
N VAL A 188 18.65 30.72 -20.87
CA VAL A 188 19.17 30.82 -22.25
C VAL A 188 20.54 31.49 -22.21
N ASP A 189 21.58 30.76 -22.62
CA ASP A 189 22.90 31.32 -22.77
C ASP A 189 22.93 32.31 -23.96
N LYS A 190 23.06 33.59 -23.63
CA LYS A 190 23.01 34.70 -24.59
C LYS A 190 24.27 34.80 -25.46
N ASN A 191 25.36 34.14 -25.07
CA ASN A 191 26.65 34.27 -25.73
C ASN A 191 26.91 33.22 -26.82
N SER A 192 26.06 32.19 -26.92
CA SER A 192 26.43 30.95 -27.62
C SER A 192 25.65 30.68 -28.91
N ILE A 193 24.59 31.41 -29.23
CA ILE A 193 23.63 31.03 -30.30
C ILE A 193 24.18 31.27 -31.72
N GLU A 194 25.01 32.28 -31.93
CA GLU A 194 25.43 32.70 -33.28
C GLU A 194 26.58 31.88 -33.88
N SER A 195 27.22 30.98 -33.12
CA SER A 195 28.42 30.25 -33.53
C SER A 195 28.38 28.71 -33.34
N LEU A 196 27.22 28.12 -33.03
CA LEU A 196 27.11 26.67 -32.82
C LEU A 196 27.32 25.90 -34.12
N VAL A 197 28.46 25.21 -34.21
CA VAL A 197 28.73 24.22 -35.24
C VAL A 197 28.37 22.84 -34.70
N PRO A 198 27.50 22.06 -35.36
CA PRO A 198 27.16 20.72 -34.92
C PRO A 198 28.40 19.84 -34.71
N VAL A 199 28.60 19.36 -33.49
CA VAL A 199 29.69 18.43 -33.16
C VAL A 199 29.18 17.00 -33.33
N LYS A 200 29.87 16.21 -34.16
CA LYS A 200 29.54 14.79 -34.32
C LYS A 200 29.91 14.02 -33.05
N PRO A 201 29.04 13.13 -32.55
CA PRO A 201 29.37 12.32 -31.37
C PRO A 201 30.64 11.48 -31.61
N PRO A 202 31.45 11.25 -30.57
CA PRO A 202 32.61 10.37 -30.69
C PRO A 202 32.20 8.93 -31.04
N PRO A 203 33.08 8.13 -31.65
CA PRO A 203 32.79 6.72 -31.94
C PRO A 203 32.54 5.90 -30.67
N LEU A 204 31.72 4.84 -30.77
CA LEU A 204 31.34 3.98 -29.63
C LEU A 204 32.54 3.38 -28.88
N GLU A 205 33.61 3.05 -29.60
CA GLU A 205 34.87 2.54 -29.04
C GLU A 205 35.53 3.51 -28.03
N PHE A 206 35.19 4.79 -28.11
CA PHE A 206 35.73 5.86 -27.25
C PHE A 206 34.70 6.45 -26.28
N THR A 207 33.48 5.91 -26.24
CA THR A 207 32.41 6.33 -25.31
C THR A 207 31.93 5.15 -24.46
N PRO A 208 32.78 4.57 -23.59
CA PRO A 208 32.36 3.48 -22.74
C PRO A 208 31.27 3.94 -21.76
N PHE A 209 30.29 3.08 -21.54
CA PHE A 209 29.25 3.31 -20.53
C PHE A 209 29.86 3.36 -19.13
N LYS A 210 29.54 4.40 -18.36
CA LYS A 210 29.90 4.51 -16.94
C LYS A 210 28.67 4.19 -16.09
N LEU A 211 28.69 3.04 -15.42
CA LEU A 211 27.71 2.71 -14.39
C LEU A 211 28.01 3.53 -13.12
N VAL A 212 27.00 4.19 -12.57
CA VAL A 212 27.09 4.98 -11.33
C VAL A 212 26.02 4.49 -10.37
N GLU A 213 26.44 3.77 -9.32
CA GLU A 213 25.55 3.19 -8.31
C GLU A 213 25.77 3.79 -6.91
N ASP A 214 26.95 4.36 -6.66
CA ASP A 214 27.35 4.83 -5.34
C ASP A 214 27.40 6.36 -5.23
N VAL A 215 27.34 6.85 -3.99
CA VAL A 215 27.35 8.30 -3.70
C VAL A 215 28.66 8.95 -4.19
N LYS A 216 29.78 8.22 -4.16
CA LYS A 216 31.06 8.72 -4.64
C LYS A 216 31.05 8.88 -6.17
N GLY A 217 30.61 7.86 -6.91
CA GLY A 217 30.46 7.95 -8.36
C GLY A 217 29.50 9.05 -8.79
N LEU A 218 28.40 9.26 -8.03
CA LEU A 218 27.45 10.35 -8.26
C LEU A 218 28.11 11.72 -8.06
N LYS A 219 28.91 11.91 -7.00
CA LYS A 219 29.67 13.15 -6.77
C LYS A 219 30.68 13.42 -7.87
N GLU A 220 31.40 12.39 -8.33
CA GLU A 220 32.34 12.51 -9.44
C GLU A 220 31.62 12.87 -10.75
N LEU A 221 30.44 12.28 -11.01
CA LEU A 221 29.63 12.60 -12.18
C LEU A 221 29.14 14.05 -12.12
N ALA A 222 28.59 14.48 -10.97
CA ALA A 222 28.15 15.85 -10.77
C ALA A 222 29.28 16.87 -10.98
N ALA A 223 30.48 16.59 -10.47
CA ALA A 223 31.66 17.44 -10.67
C ALA A 223 32.11 17.51 -12.13
N LYS A 224 31.94 16.42 -12.90
CA LYS A 224 32.20 16.44 -14.35
C LYS A 224 31.15 17.25 -15.10
N LEU A 225 29.87 17.07 -14.75
CA LEU A 225 28.76 17.79 -15.37
C LEU A 225 28.78 19.29 -15.05
N SER A 226 29.35 19.71 -13.92
CA SER A 226 29.53 21.14 -13.61
C SER A 226 30.61 21.84 -14.44
N LEU A 227 31.43 21.10 -15.17
CA LEU A 227 32.53 21.63 -15.98
C LEU A 227 32.19 21.71 -17.48
N VAL A 228 31.04 21.18 -17.90
CA VAL A 228 30.60 21.19 -19.30
C VAL A 228 29.53 22.24 -19.50
N ASP A 229 29.53 22.85 -20.68
CA ASP A 229 28.55 23.87 -21.06
C ASP A 229 27.21 23.25 -21.48
N GLU A 230 27.22 21.99 -21.94
CA GLU A 230 26.03 21.24 -22.34
C GLU A 230 26.18 19.73 -22.02
N PHE A 231 25.06 19.08 -21.75
CA PHE A 231 24.95 17.62 -21.63
C PHE A 231 23.55 17.17 -22.02
N ALA A 232 23.41 15.89 -22.37
CA ALA A 232 22.12 15.26 -22.64
C ALA A 232 21.63 14.50 -21.39
N CYS A 233 20.35 14.67 -21.05
CA CYS A 233 19.68 13.99 -19.94
C CYS A 233 18.41 13.27 -20.40
#